data_AF-A0A1I7Y388-F1
#
_entry.id   AF-A0A1I7Y388-F1
#
_cell.length_a   1.000
_cell.length_b   1.000
_cell.length_c   1.000
_cell.angle_alpha   90.00
_cell.angle_beta   90.00
_cell.angle_gamma   90.00
#
_symmetry.space_group_name_H-M   'P 1'
#
loop_
_entity.id
_entity.type
_entity.pdbx_description
1 polymer ?
#
loop_
_entity_poly.entity_id
_entity_poly.type
_entity_poly.pdbx_seq_one_letter_code
_entity_poly.pdbx_strand_id
1 'polypeptide(L)'
;MIAPKQLADFQKFLELNDLKSKVIVEDLAKLIREKEINDPRKLVRPGRVLQRDDAGWNNYGARMGEYYSYNEIVDWMKRIEAQNPHLVRVFSIGKTAEKREIYGIK
;
A
#
# COMPACT_ATOMS: atom_id res chain seq x y z
N MET A 1 10.75 3.27 -14.82
CA MET A 1 11.10 4.52 -14.12
C MET A 1 12.53 4.85 -14.48
N ILE A 2 12.82 6.09 -14.86
CA ILE A 2 14.16 6.52 -15.27
C ILE A 2 14.65 7.54 -14.24
N ALA A 3 15.88 7.39 -13.75
CA ALA A 3 16.45 8.38 -12.86
C ALA A 3 16.65 9.71 -13.61
N PRO A 4 16.40 10.88 -13.00
CA PRO A 4 16.50 12.17 -13.71
C PRO A 4 17.86 12.40 -14.38
N LYS A 5 18.94 11.89 -13.77
CA LYS A 5 20.32 11.99 -14.31
C LYS A 5 20.53 11.21 -15.62
N GLN A 6 19.73 10.16 -15.86
CA GLN A 6 19.86 9.26 -17.01
C GLN A 6 18.84 9.56 -18.12
N LEU A 7 17.95 10.54 -17.91
CA LEU A 7 16.83 10.81 -18.80
C LEU A 7 17.31 11.22 -20.21
N ALA A 8 18.34 12.06 -20.29
CA ALA A 8 18.89 12.52 -21.57
C ALA A 8 19.51 11.37 -22.38
N ASP A 9 20.26 10.48 -21.74
CA ASP A 9 20.89 9.34 -22.41
C ASP A 9 19.84 8.32 -22.86
N PHE A 10 18.82 8.10 -22.03
CA PHE A 10 17.72 7.20 -22.37
C PHE A 10 16.85 7.74 -23.51
N GLN A 11 16.58 9.05 -23.55
CA GLN A 11 15.87 9.68 -24.68
C GLN A 11 16.62 9.50 -25.99
N LYS A 12 17.94 9.76 -26.00
CA LYS A 12 18.79 9.51 -27.17
C LYS A 12 18.76 8.06 -27.60
N PHE A 13 18.79 7.12 -26.66
CA PHE A 13 18.67 5.69 -26.96
C PHE A 13 17.35 5.35 -27.66
N LEU A 14 16.23 5.94 -27.21
CA LEU A 14 14.93 5.70 -27.83
C LEU A 14 14.85 6.28 -29.24
N GLU A 15 15.37 7.49 -29.45
CA GLU A 15 15.42 8.15 -30.76
C GLU A 15 16.29 7.37 -31.75
N LEU A 16 17.47 6.89 -31.31
CA LEU A 16 18.37 6.10 -32.15
C LEU A 16 17.77 4.77 -32.62
N ASN A 17 16.85 4.20 -31.85
CA ASN A 17 16.22 2.91 -32.14
C ASN A 17 14.79 3.04 -32.69
N ASP A 18 14.34 4.27 -33.03
CA ASP A 18 12.97 4.57 -33.49
C ASP A 18 11.88 4.00 -32.56
N LEU A 19 12.12 4.06 -31.25
CA LEU A 19 11.20 3.55 -30.24
C LEU A 19 10.26 4.66 -29.77
N LYS A 20 9.00 4.59 -30.20
CA LYS A 20 7.95 5.49 -29.72
C LYS A 20 7.75 5.31 -28.21
N SER A 21 7.80 6.42 -27.48
CA SER A 21 7.57 6.44 -26.04
C SER A 21 6.66 7.60 -25.65
N LYS A 22 6.01 7.49 -24.48
CA LYS A 22 5.16 8.52 -23.90
C LYS A 22 5.46 8.62 -22.41
N VAL A 23 5.67 9.84 -21.93
CA VAL A 23 5.79 10.10 -20.49
C VAL A 23 4.41 9.97 -19.86
N ILE A 24 4.24 8.98 -18.97
CA ILE A 24 2.98 8.75 -18.25
C ILE A 24 2.94 9.56 -16.95
N VAL A 25 4.08 9.66 -16.27
CA VAL A 25 4.23 10.40 -15.01
C VAL A 25 5.46 11.27 -15.14
N GLU A 26 5.27 12.58 -15.07
CA GLU A 26 6.34 13.58 -15.20
C GLU A 26 7.21 13.64 -13.95
N ASP A 27 6.57 13.78 -12.78
CA ASP A 27 7.24 13.87 -11.49
C ASP A 27 6.69 12.81 -10.52
N LEU A 28 7.46 11.73 -10.37
CA LEU A 28 7.12 10.67 -9.43
C LEU A 28 7.20 11.14 -7.97
N ALA A 29 8.13 12.03 -7.63
CA ALA A 29 8.29 12.50 -6.25
C ALA A 29 7.08 13.33 -5.82
N LYS A 30 6.56 14.18 -6.71
CA LYS A 30 5.30 14.89 -6.49
C LYS A 30 4.14 13.92 -6.29
N LEU A 31 4.00 12.93 -7.16
CA LEU A 31 2.93 11.93 -7.08
C LEU A 31 2.96 11.15 -5.75
N ILE A 32 4.14 10.73 -5.29
CA ILE A 32 4.30 10.03 -4.00
C ILE A 32 3.90 10.95 -2.84
N ARG A 33 4.38 12.19 -2.80
CA ARG A 33 4.05 13.14 -1.73
C ARG A 33 2.54 13.41 -1.65
N GLU A 34 1.89 13.59 -2.78
CA GLU A 34 0.43 13.77 -2.83
C GLU A 34 -0.32 12.56 -2.29
N LYS A 35 0.18 11.35 -2.56
CA LYS A 35 -0.42 10.09 -2.09
C LYS A 35 -0.13 9.78 -0.62
N GLU A 36 1.04 10.16 -0.10
CA GLU A 36 1.47 9.78 1.26
C GLU A 36 1.14 10.83 2.33
N ILE A 37 1.28 12.12 1.99
CA ILE A 37 1.18 13.25 2.93
C ILE A 37 -0.22 13.87 2.89
N ASN A 38 -0.77 14.06 1.69
CA ASN A 38 -2.05 14.73 1.49
C ASN A 38 -3.22 13.75 1.41
N ASP A 39 -3.04 12.48 1.81
CA ASP A 39 -4.16 11.56 1.83
C ASP A 39 -5.20 12.03 2.86
N PRO A 40 -6.36 12.57 2.43
CA PRO A 40 -7.38 13.05 3.35
C PRO A 40 -7.97 11.90 4.17
N ARG A 41 -7.63 10.66 3.84
CA ARG A 41 -8.09 9.44 4.47
C ARG A 41 -7.22 9.02 5.67
N LYS A 42 -5.98 9.54 5.78
CA LYS A 42 -5.14 9.47 7.00
C LYS A 42 -5.48 10.56 8.01
N LEU A 43 -6.19 11.62 7.61
CA LEU A 43 -6.76 12.61 8.53
C LEU A 43 -7.92 11.95 9.28
N VAL A 44 -7.60 11.29 10.39
CA VAL A 44 -8.58 10.87 11.40
C VAL A 44 -9.35 12.10 11.84
N ARG A 45 -10.54 12.31 11.27
CA ARG A 45 -11.55 13.20 11.83
C ARG A 45 -12.47 12.33 12.70
N PRO A 46 -12.32 12.32 14.02
CA PRO A 46 -13.31 11.70 14.88
C PRO A 46 -14.65 12.41 14.64
N GLY A 47 -15.65 11.68 14.15
CA GLY A 47 -17.04 12.18 14.07
C GLY A 47 -17.63 12.43 12.68
N ARG A 48 -17.02 12.03 11.55
CA ARG A 48 -17.72 11.99 10.25
C ARG A 48 -17.58 10.62 9.59
N VAL A 49 -18.41 9.68 10.06
CA VAL A 49 -18.68 8.42 9.37
C VAL A 49 -19.56 8.75 8.16
N LEU A 50 -18.96 9.11 7.04
CA LEU A 50 -19.62 8.92 5.76
C LEU A 50 -19.70 7.40 5.57
N GLN A 51 -20.89 6.83 5.73
CA GLN A 51 -21.16 5.45 5.34
C GLN A 51 -20.77 5.30 3.87
N ARG A 52 -19.65 4.63 3.64
CA ARG A 52 -19.30 4.07 2.35
C ARG A 52 -19.66 2.59 2.41
N ASP A 53 -20.07 2.01 1.29
CA ASP A 53 -20.47 0.60 1.21
C ASP A 53 -19.34 -0.38 1.60
N ASP A 54 -18.09 0.10 1.65
CA ASP A 54 -16.89 -0.61 2.10
C ASP A 54 -16.54 -0.39 3.59
N ALA A 55 -17.24 0.52 4.27
CA ALA A 55 -17.11 0.84 5.70
C ALA A 55 -18.07 -0.01 6.54
N GLY A 56 -18.22 -1.28 6.17
CA GLY A 56 -19.00 -2.25 6.93
C GLY A 56 -18.50 -2.32 8.38
N TRP A 57 -19.46 -2.48 9.31
CA TRP A 57 -19.25 -2.55 10.76
C TRP A 57 -18.19 -3.59 11.20
N ASN A 58 -17.82 -4.54 10.34
CA ASN A 58 -17.06 -5.74 10.71
C ASN A 58 -15.71 -5.92 9.98
N ASN A 59 -15.04 -4.85 9.56
CA ASN A 59 -13.73 -4.97 8.89
C ASN A 59 -12.54 -5.14 9.87
N TYR A 60 -12.80 -5.53 11.11
CA TYR A 60 -11.77 -5.70 12.17
C TYR A 60 -10.88 -4.44 12.35
N GLY A 61 -11.46 -3.26 12.14
CA GLY A 61 -10.77 -1.97 12.30
C GLY A 61 -9.88 -1.54 11.12
N ALA A 62 -9.84 -2.28 10.00
CA ALA A 62 -9.23 -1.82 8.76
C ALA A 62 -10.30 -1.28 7.81
N ARG A 63 -10.01 -0.18 7.11
CA ARG A 63 -10.86 0.35 6.04
C ARG A 63 -10.37 -0.21 4.72
N MET A 64 -11.27 -0.83 3.96
CA MET A 64 -10.91 -1.38 2.66
C MET A 64 -10.59 -0.25 1.67
N GLY A 65 -9.68 -0.52 0.73
CA GLY A 65 -9.24 0.47 -0.28
C GLY A 65 -8.12 1.41 0.16
N GLU A 66 -7.59 1.23 1.37
CA GLU A 66 -6.48 2.02 1.93
C GLU A 66 -5.17 1.24 2.00
N TYR A 67 -4.06 1.97 2.02
CA TYR A 67 -2.73 1.40 2.23
C TYR A 67 -2.37 1.41 3.71
N TYR A 68 -1.79 0.30 4.16
CA TYR A 68 -1.39 0.08 5.55
C TYR A 68 0.08 -0.31 5.63
N SER A 69 0.71 0.04 6.75
CA SER A 69 2.02 -0.50 7.09
C SER A 69 1.91 -1.99 7.43
N TYR A 70 3.05 -2.69 7.35
CA TYR A 70 3.14 -4.09 7.74
C TYR A 70 2.59 -4.35 9.16
N ASN A 71 2.92 -3.49 10.14
CA ASN A 71 2.49 -3.68 11.52
C ASN A 71 0.96 -3.58 11.65
N GLU A 72 0.36 -2.59 10.96
CA GLU A 72 -1.10 -2.42 10.97
C GLU A 72 -1.83 -3.61 10.36
N ILE A 73 -1.28 -4.23 9.31
CA ILE A 73 -1.84 -5.44 8.69
C ILE A 73 -1.70 -6.63 9.64
N VAL A 74 -0.55 -6.81 10.30
CA VAL A 74 -0.35 -7.90 11.27
C VAL A 74 -1.30 -7.75 12.46
N ASP A 75 -1.48 -6.53 12.97
CA ASP A 75 -2.43 -6.26 14.06
C ASP A 75 -3.87 -6.51 13.60
N TRP A 76 -4.21 -6.14 12.38
CA TRP A 76 -5.50 -6.46 11.77
C TRP A 76 -5.74 -7.97 11.69
N MET A 77 -4.76 -8.76 11.22
CA MET A 77 -4.84 -10.22 11.18
C MET A 77 -5.08 -10.82 12.57
N LYS A 78 -4.35 -10.35 13.58
CA LYS A 78 -4.52 -10.81 14.97
C LYS A 78 -5.89 -10.45 15.54
N ARG A 79 -6.46 -9.30 15.15
CA ARG A 79 -7.85 -8.94 15.53
C ARG A 79 -8.87 -9.88 14.91
N ILE A 80 -8.65 -10.36 13.68
CA ILE A 80 -9.52 -11.36 13.05
C ILE A 80 -9.51 -12.67 13.84
N GLU A 81 -8.32 -13.19 14.17
CA GLU A 81 -8.16 -14.40 14.99
C GLU A 81 -8.79 -14.24 16.37
N ALA A 82 -8.54 -13.11 17.05
CA ALA A 82 -9.09 -12.85 18.38
C ALA A 82 -10.63 -12.84 18.41
N GLN A 83 -11.28 -12.36 17.34
CA GLN A 83 -12.74 -12.32 17.24
C GLN A 83 -13.34 -13.65 16.73
N ASN A 84 -12.56 -14.49 16.05
CA ASN A 84 -13.02 -15.75 15.49
C ASN A 84 -12.06 -16.92 15.78
N PRO A 85 -11.72 -17.20 17.05
CA PRO A 85 -10.63 -18.13 17.39
C PRO A 85 -10.89 -19.59 16.97
N HIS A 86 -12.15 -19.95 16.69
CA HIS A 86 -12.53 -21.28 16.24
C HIS A 86 -12.48 -21.45 14.71
N LEU A 87 -12.41 -20.34 13.96
CA LEU A 87 -12.46 -20.33 12.50
C LEU A 87 -11.13 -19.92 11.89
N VAL A 88 -10.38 -19.06 12.59
CA VAL A 88 -9.21 -18.39 12.03
C VAL A 88 -8.01 -18.58 12.95
N ARG A 89 -6.86 -18.86 12.34
CA ARG A 89 -5.57 -18.90 13.03
C ARG A 89 -4.51 -18.10 12.28
N VAL A 90 -3.79 -17.24 13.01
CA VAL A 90 -2.62 -16.52 12.50
C VAL A 90 -1.37 -17.29 12.91
N PHE A 91 -0.46 -17.48 11.96
CA PHE A 91 0.80 -18.20 12.20
C PHE A 91 1.92 -17.62 11.35
N SER A 92 3.16 -17.75 11.82
CA SER A 92 4.34 -17.41 11.03
C SER A 92 4.78 -18.61 10.20
N ILE A 93 5.10 -18.40 8.92
CA ILE A 93 5.67 -19.42 8.03
C ILE A 93 7.19 -19.34 7.94
N GLY A 94 7.81 -18.37 8.63
CA GLY A 94 9.25 -18.15 8.58
C GLY A 94 9.60 -16.67 8.70
N LYS A 95 10.84 -16.33 8.36
CA LYS A 95 11.38 -14.97 8.46
C LYS A 95 11.89 -14.46 7.12
N THR A 96 11.73 -13.17 6.88
CA THR A 96 12.36 -12.45 5.76
C THR A 96 13.88 -12.34 5.94
N ALA A 97 14.59 -11.87 4.91
CA ALA A 97 16.02 -11.59 4.97
C ALA A 97 16.38 -10.58 6.08
N GLU A 98 15.51 -9.60 6.33
CA GLU A 98 15.63 -8.61 7.40
C GLU A 98 15.09 -9.11 8.76
N LYS A 99 14.83 -10.42 8.88
CA LYS A 99 14.37 -11.10 10.11
C LYS A 99 12.96 -10.70 10.57
N ARG A 100 12.10 -10.20 9.68
CA ARG A 100 10.68 -9.96 9.97
C ARG A 100 9.90 -11.27 9.83
N GLU A 101 8.95 -11.52 10.72
CA GLU A 101 8.04 -12.67 10.59
C GLU A 101 7.22 -12.57 9.30
N ILE A 102 6.91 -13.70 8.67
CA ILE A 102 5.99 -13.77 7.54
C ILE A 102 4.72 -14.42 8.04
N TYR A 103 3.69 -13.60 8.29
CA TYR A 103 2.43 -14.08 8.83
C TYR A 103 1.49 -14.56 7.71
N GLY A 104 0.84 -15.71 7.95
CA GLY A 104 -0.29 -16.23 7.19
C GLY A 104 -1.53 -16.34 8.09
N ILE A 105 -2.70 -16.45 7.43
CA ILE A 105 -4.00 -16.66 8.06
C ILE A 105 -4.65 -17.88 7.41
N LYS A 106 -5.24 -18.77 8.22
CA LYS A 106 -5.96 -19.97 7.74
C LYS A 106 -7.21 -20.23 8.57
#